data_AF-A0A3R9RE91-F1
#
_entry.id   AF-A0A3R9RE91-F1
#
_cell.length_a   1.000
_cell.length_b   1.000
_cell.length_c   1.000
_cell.angle_alpha   90.00
_cell.angle_beta   90.00
_cell.angle_gamma   90.00
#
_symmetry.space_group_name_H-M   'P 1'
#
loop_
_entity.id
_entity.type
_entity.pdbx_description
1 polymer ?
#
loop_
_entity_poly.entity_id
_entity_poly.type
_entity_poly.pdbx_seq_one_letter_code
_entity_poly.pdbx_strand_id
1 'polypeptide(L)' 'MKKSPTNPVRFSVSELRFFFGPGYRIYYCKQGQRVVILLAGGDKSTQSKDIKLALQLAQDLEEEL' A
#
# COMPACT_ATOMS: atom_id res chain seq x y z
N MET A 1 27.87 19.11 -9.91
CA MET A 1 26.77 18.16 -10.17
C MET A 1 25.47 18.78 -9.69
N LYS A 2 24.54 19.12 -10.58
CA LYS A 2 23.18 19.56 -10.20
C LYS A 2 22.41 18.31 -9.73
N LYS A 3 21.88 18.31 -8.49
CA LYS A 3 20.86 17.33 -8.08
C LYS A 3 19.67 17.51 -9.03
N SER A 4 19.35 16.48 -9.80
CA SER A 4 18.06 16.40 -10.51
C SER A 4 16.93 16.45 -9.47
N PRO A 5 15.79 17.11 -9.74
CA PRO A 5 14.67 17.09 -8.83
C PRO A 5 14.12 15.66 -8.79
N THR A 6 14.48 14.91 -7.76
CA THR A 6 13.83 13.62 -7.46
C THR A 6 12.44 13.96 -7.01
N ASN A 7 11.47 13.83 -7.92
CA ASN A 7 10.06 13.89 -7.55
C ASN A 7 9.83 12.80 -6.49
N PRO A 8 9.22 13.10 -5.33
CA PRO A 8 8.92 12.06 -4.34
C PRO A 8 8.09 10.97 -5.03
N VAL A 9 8.54 9.73 -4.93
CA VAL A 9 7.86 8.58 -5.52
C VAL A 9 6.67 8.28 -4.63
N ARG A 10 5.54 8.95 -4.87
CA ARG A 10 4.29 8.66 -4.15
C ARG A 10 3.77 7.28 -4.55
N PHE A 11 3.77 6.32 -3.63
CA PHE A 11 3.19 5.00 -3.86
C PHE A 11 1.66 5.07 -3.73
N SER A 12 0.95 4.63 -4.77
CA SER A 12 -0.48 4.42 -4.69
C SER A 12 -0.79 3.05 -4.06
N VAL A 13 -1.67 3.04 -3.07
CA VAL A 13 -2.19 1.81 -2.46
C VAL A 13 -3.30 1.23 -3.34
N SER A 14 -3.22 -0.08 -3.56
CA SER A 14 -4.22 -0.89 -4.27
C SER A 14 -4.80 -1.96 -3.34
N GLU A 15 -6.01 -2.42 -3.63
CA GLU A 15 -6.75 -3.41 -2.83
C GLU A 15 -7.04 -4.65 -3.67
N LEU A 16 -6.60 -5.81 -3.19
CA LEU A 16 -6.99 -7.12 -3.71
C LEU A 16 -8.21 -7.62 -2.93
N ARG A 17 -9.29 -7.98 -3.63
CA ARG A 17 -10.56 -8.41 -3.02
C ARG A 17 -10.83 -9.89 -3.28
N PHE A 18 -11.16 -10.61 -2.22
CA PHE A 18 -11.57 -12.00 -2.27
C PHE A 18 -13.08 -12.09 -1.99
N PHE A 19 -13.85 -12.63 -2.93
CA PHE A 19 -15.32 -12.67 -2.87
C PHE A 19 -15.87 -13.93 -2.18
N PHE A 20 -15.16 -14.44 -1.18
CA PHE A 20 -15.59 -15.59 -0.38
C PHE A 20 -15.45 -15.26 1.12
N GLY A 21 -16.17 -16.02 1.95
CA GLY A 21 -16.20 -15.80 3.40
C GLY A 21 -16.67 -14.38 3.74
N PRO A 22 -16.04 -13.67 4.70
CA PRO A 22 -16.43 -12.31 5.11
C PRO A 22 -16.02 -11.23 4.08
N GLY A 23 -15.42 -11.62 2.95
CA GLY A 23 -14.89 -10.71 1.94
C GLY A 23 -13.52 -10.20 2.32
N TYR A 24 -12.48 -11.04 2.19
CA TYR A 24 -11.11 -10.66 2.57
C TYR A 24 -10.50 -9.61 1.64
N ARG A 25 -9.59 -8.81 2.19
CA ARG A 25 -8.86 -7.73 1.51
C ARG A 25 -7.38 -7.77 1.88
N ILE A 26 -6.53 -7.61 0.88
CA ILE A 26 -5.09 -7.39 1.06
C ILE A 26 -4.73 -6.08 0.38
N TYR A 27 -3.92 -5.25 1.04
CA TYR A 27 -3.43 -4.00 0.45
C TYR A 27 -1.99 -4.15 -0.03
N TYR A 28 -1.69 -3.52 -1.16
CA TYR A 28 -0.36 -3.58 -1.77
C TYR A 28 -0.04 -2.27 -2.49
N CYS A 29 1.25 -2.04 -2.74
CA CYS A 29 1.71 -0.98 -3.64
C CYS A 29 2.67 -1.55 -4.69
N LYS A 30 3.01 -0.74 -5.70
CA LYS A 30 3.99 -1.10 -6.73
C LYS A 30 5.22 -0.20 -6.62
N GLN A 31 6.39 -0.84 -6.64
CA GLN A 31 7.68 -0.16 -6.74
C GLN A 31 8.41 -0.67 -7.99
N GLY A 32 8.31 0.08 -9.08
CA GLY A 32 8.78 -0.37 -10.39
C GLY A 32 8.08 -1.68 -10.79
N GLN A 33 8.86 -2.76 -10.89
CA GLN A 33 8.36 -4.10 -11.23
C GLN A 33 8.00 -4.96 -10.00
N ARG A 34 8.23 -4.46 -8.78
CA ARG A 34 7.95 -5.19 -7.54
C ARG A 34 6.54 -4.87 -7.05
N VAL A 35 5.83 -5.90 -6.61
CA VAL A 35 4.60 -5.77 -5.83
C VAL A 35 4.98 -5.94 -4.37
N VAL A 36 4.67 -4.94 -3.54
CA VAL A 36 4.92 -4.98 -2.11
C VAL A 36 3.59 -5.18 -1.41
N ILE A 37 3.47 -6.30 -0.68
CA ILE A 37 2.32 -6.54 0.18
C ILE A 37 2.52 -5.70 1.45
N LEU A 38 1.55 -4.86 1.74
CA LEU A 38 1.52 -4.07 2.96
C LEU A 38 0.94 -4.96 4.05
N LEU A 39 1.50 -4.92 5.26
CA LEU A 39 0.99 -5.67 6.41
C LEU A 39 -0.30 -5.02 6.96
N ALA A 40 -1.25 -4.79 6.06
CA ALA A 40 -2.58 -4.27 6.27
C ALA A 40 -3.55 -5.13 5.44
N GLY A 41 -4.64 -5.53 6.07
CA GLY A 41 -5.62 -6.42 5.46
C GLY A 41 -6.52 -7.02 6.52
N GLY A 42 -7.65 -7.54 6.07
CA GLY A 42 -8.72 -7.98 6.93
C GLY A 42 -9.91 -8.37 6.09
N ASP A 43 -11.11 -8.14 6.60
CA ASP A 43 -12.34 -8.36 5.85
C ASP A 43 -13.11 -7.05 5.63
N LYS A 44 -14.37 -7.14 5.20
CA LYS A 44 -15.19 -5.94 4.93
C LYS A 44 -15.39 -5.07 6.16
N SER A 45 -15.42 -5.66 7.36
CA SER A 45 -15.70 -4.95 8.60
C SER A 45 -14.56 -4.02 9.04
N THR A 46 -13.31 -4.31 8.64
CA THR A 46 -12.11 -3.55 9.03
C THR A 46 -11.59 -2.64 7.92
N GLN A 47 -12.22 -2.64 6.73
CA GLN A 47 -11.74 -1.96 5.52
C GLN A 47 -11.21 -0.53 5.75
N SER A 48 -11.98 0.32 6.45
CA SER A 48 -11.56 1.71 6.68
C SER A 48 -10.30 1.83 7.55
N LYS A 49 -10.12 0.94 8.53
CA LYS A 49 -8.93 0.88 9.38
C LYS A 49 -7.73 0.37 8.58
N ASP A 50 -7.94 -0.66 7.76
CA ASP A 50 -6.89 -1.28 6.97
C ASP A 50 -6.38 -0.35 5.87
N ILE A 51 -7.27 0.43 5.22
CA ILE A 51 -6.88 1.48 4.26
C ILE A 51 -5.96 2.52 4.92
N LYS A 52 -6.30 2.99 6.13
CA LYS A 52 -5.47 3.96 6.85
C LYS A 52 -4.09 3.39 7.16
N LEU A 53 -4.04 2.15 7.64
CA LEU A 53 -2.77 1.47 7.92
C LEU A 53 -1.94 1.26 6.65
N ALA A 54 -2.58 0.85 5.54
CA ALA A 54 -1.91 0.66 4.27
C ALA A 54 -1.30 1.96 3.73
N LEU A 55 -2.01 3.09 3.84
CA LEU A 55 -1.48 4.40 3.45
C LEU A 55 -0.26 4.80 4.30
N GLN A 56 -0.31 4.55 5.62
CA GLN A 56 0.82 4.80 6.51
C GLN A 56 2.03 3.93 6.12
N LEU A 57 1.83 2.62 5.96
CA LEU A 57 2.90 1.69 5.59
C LEU A 57 3.51 2.01 4.23
N ALA A 58 2.71 2.47 3.27
CA ALA A 58 3.21 2.90 1.97
C ALA A 58 4.06 4.17 2.08
N GLN A 59 3.70 5.10 2.97
CA GLN A 59 4.49 6.30 3.24
C GLN A 59 5.80 5.97 3.96
N ASP A 60 5.76 5.11 4.98
CA ASP A 60 6.96 4.68 5.72
C ASP A 60 7.97 4.00 4.77
N LEU A 61 7.49 3.24 3.78
CA LEU A 61 8.31 2.60 2.76
C LEU A 61 9.00 3.60 1.80
N GLU A 62 8.45 4.82 1.63
CA GLU A 62 9.11 5.90 0.88
C GLU A 62 10.29 6.50 1.65
N GLU A 63 10.23 6.50 2.98
CA GLU A 63 11.21 7.18 3.85
C GLU A 63 12.47 6.33 4.12
N GLU A 64 12.39 5.00 3.97
CA GLU A 64 13.52 4.08 4.13
C GLU A 64 14.45 3.97 2.89
N LEU A 65 14.18 4.71 1.81
CA LEU A 65 14.90 4.64 0.52
C LEU A 65 15.33 6.01 -0.02
#